data_AF-A0A969NQB7-F1
#
_entry.id   AF-A0A969NQB7-F1
#
_cell.length_a   1.000
_cell.length_b   1.000
_cell.length_c   1.000
_cell.angle_alpha   90.00
_cell.angle_beta   90.00
_cell.angle_gamma   90.00
#
_symmetry.space_group_name_H-M   'P 1'
#
loop_
_entity.id
_entity.type
_entity.pdbx_description
1 polymer ?
#
loop_
_entity_poly.entity_id
_entity_poly.type
_entity_poly.pdbx_seq_one_letter_code
_entity_poly.pdbx_strand_id
1 'polypeptide(L)'
;MLSGNIPLPISGVVLGGIEGVKRRLANSQIEARIAAIKDALNYGERGLELVIQALKDESRPLQRCAYQLLRDRTEPQVKQVIKAYKPWNLTERFQTYSGYNYTHVSTFANRRVREFNAQIAEFGIPDPTIYALRCNFEELELLLQIAESINVENFSIEALIIGGKSRYDNDFGSSFVVNTLLTAKNRLRNLKALFIGDMHIGEWEISRIQQSNISPILEAFPNLKILQVRGGRDLEFTPVRHESLKALIIETGGLSRETIADIYTLELPTLEHLELWLGSAVYGGNSSIQDLSKIFSSQLFPHLIYLGLRNSEYTDAIALALVKSLVLENIRILDLSMGTLTDGGLQVLLNYSAIRHLDILNVSENFLTYNPIDKKLLPPIYSLFYQPNIPGLWENVLDKPVRVQLIANNQKRERKNDYSEDYLFDEDDEGTVTIAFIATVLSLYKI
;
A
#
# COMPACT_ATOMS: atom_id res chain seq x y z
N MET A 1 -22.92 -76.30 -3.13
CA MET A 1 -23.29 -75.07 -2.39
C MET A 1 -22.34 -74.94 -1.20
N LEU A 2 -21.18 -74.35 -1.40
CA LEU A 2 -20.20 -74.04 -0.35
C LEU A 2 -19.28 -72.90 -0.82
N SER A 3 -18.74 -72.16 0.16
CA SER A 3 -17.80 -71.02 0.11
C SER A 3 -18.44 -69.66 -0.16
N GLY A 4 -18.14 -68.60 0.58
CA GLY A 4 -17.16 -68.38 1.64
C GLY A 4 -16.95 -66.88 1.76
N ASN A 5 -17.30 -66.31 2.91
CA ASN A 5 -17.07 -64.89 3.21
C ASN A 5 -15.56 -64.68 3.40
N ILE A 6 -14.89 -64.14 2.40
CA ILE A 6 -13.49 -63.69 2.51
C ILE A 6 -13.54 -62.20 2.87
N PRO A 7 -13.02 -61.77 4.04
CA PRO A 7 -12.80 -60.35 4.30
C PRO A 7 -11.71 -59.84 3.36
N LEU A 8 -11.95 -58.69 2.74
CA LEU A 8 -10.95 -58.00 1.91
C LEU A 8 -9.64 -57.84 2.70
N PRO A 9 -8.47 -58.13 2.09
CA PRO A 9 -7.20 -58.07 2.79
C PRO A 9 -6.91 -56.66 3.27
N ILE A 10 -6.61 -56.52 4.56
CA ILE A 10 -5.96 -55.36 5.17
C ILE A 10 -4.52 -55.32 4.64
N SER A 11 -4.32 -54.83 3.42
CA SER A 11 -2.99 -54.50 2.87
C SER A 11 -3.05 -53.38 1.82
N GLY A 12 -4.05 -52.49 1.93
CA GLY A 12 -4.08 -51.25 1.15
C GLY A 12 -3.09 -50.25 1.71
N VAL A 13 -1.90 -50.19 1.11
CA VAL A 13 -0.87 -49.13 1.17
C VAL A 13 -1.28 -47.93 2.04
N VAL A 14 -0.51 -47.68 3.10
CA VAL A 14 -0.50 -46.41 3.80
C VAL A 14 -0.23 -45.31 2.76
N LEU A 15 -1.27 -44.62 2.29
CA LEU A 15 -1.18 -43.39 1.48
C LEU A 15 -0.62 -42.23 2.33
N GLY A 16 0.32 -42.50 3.23
CA GLY A 16 0.88 -41.59 4.22
C GLY A 16 2.21 -40.99 3.80
N GLY A 17 2.57 -41.08 2.52
CA GLY A 17 3.75 -40.45 1.95
C GLY A 17 3.46 -39.12 1.25
N ILE A 18 4.36 -38.69 0.36
CA ILE A 18 4.22 -37.48 -0.46
C ILE A 18 2.92 -37.45 -1.31
N GLU A 19 2.39 -38.61 -1.71
CA GLU A 19 1.12 -38.69 -2.43
C GLU A 19 -0.09 -38.36 -1.54
N GLY A 20 -0.01 -38.65 -0.23
CA GLY A 20 -0.99 -38.21 0.76
C GLY A 20 -0.97 -36.70 0.97
N VAL A 21 0.21 -36.07 0.88
CA VAL A 21 0.35 -34.61 0.86
C VAL A 21 -0.35 -34.04 -0.37
N LYS A 22 -0.04 -34.51 -1.58
CA LYS A 22 -0.67 -34.04 -2.83
C LYS A 22 -2.19 -34.16 -2.81
N ARG A 23 -2.72 -35.28 -2.32
CA ARG A 23 -4.18 -35.47 -2.19
C ARG A 23 -4.82 -34.44 -1.26
N ARG A 24 -4.17 -34.10 -0.14
CA ARG A 24 -4.67 -33.07 0.79
C ARG A 24 -4.52 -31.66 0.22
N LEU A 25 -3.52 -31.40 -0.63
CA LEU A 25 -3.39 -30.12 -1.35
C LEU A 25 -4.52 -29.85 -2.35
N ALA A 26 -5.11 -30.92 -2.91
CA ALA A 26 -6.27 -30.84 -3.80
C ALA A 26 -7.61 -30.75 -3.05
N ASN A 27 -7.62 -30.68 -1.70
CA ASN A 27 -8.84 -30.56 -0.91
C ASN A 27 -9.49 -29.18 -1.11
N SER A 28 -10.81 -29.07 -1.01
CA SER A 28 -11.51 -27.78 -1.07
C SER A 28 -11.31 -26.93 0.19
N GLN A 29 -11.01 -27.55 1.33
CA GLN A 29 -10.82 -26.88 2.62
C GLN A 29 -9.40 -26.34 2.74
N ILE A 30 -9.28 -25.04 3.00
CA ILE A 30 -7.98 -24.35 3.04
C ILE A 30 -7.10 -24.83 4.19
N GLU A 31 -7.69 -25.17 5.33
CA GLU A 31 -6.98 -25.67 6.52
C GLU A 31 -6.28 -27.00 6.22
N ALA A 32 -6.93 -27.89 5.46
CA ALA A 32 -6.37 -29.17 5.06
C ALA A 32 -5.18 -28.99 4.09
N ARG A 33 -5.27 -28.01 3.18
CA ARG A 33 -4.19 -27.67 2.24
C ARG A 33 -3.01 -27.06 2.97
N ILE A 34 -3.25 -26.15 3.92
CA ILE A 34 -2.21 -25.54 4.76
C ILE A 34 -1.48 -26.61 5.57
N ALA A 35 -2.22 -27.52 6.22
CA ALA A 35 -1.63 -28.64 6.95
C ALA A 35 -0.77 -29.52 6.04
N ALA A 36 -1.23 -29.78 4.80
CA ALA A 36 -0.47 -30.55 3.83
C ALA A 36 0.84 -29.87 3.40
N ILE A 37 0.84 -28.55 3.16
CA ILE A 37 2.05 -27.78 2.85
C ILE A 37 3.05 -27.81 4.02
N LYS A 38 2.57 -27.71 5.26
CA LYS A 38 3.43 -27.85 6.45
C LYS A 38 4.07 -29.24 6.53
N ASP A 39 3.30 -30.29 6.25
CA ASP A 39 3.78 -31.67 6.22
C ASP A 39 4.74 -31.96 5.05
N ALA A 40 4.64 -31.21 3.95
CA ALA A 40 5.39 -31.47 2.72
C ALA A 40 6.91 -31.47 2.96
N LEU A 41 7.43 -30.60 3.81
CA LEU A 41 8.86 -30.51 4.09
C LEU A 41 9.47 -31.80 4.69
N ASN A 42 8.67 -32.69 5.25
CA ASN A 42 9.12 -33.98 5.77
C ASN A 42 9.54 -34.97 4.66
N TYR A 43 9.32 -34.63 3.38
CA TYR A 43 9.56 -35.50 2.23
C TYR A 43 10.71 -35.03 1.32
N GLY A 44 11.68 -34.30 1.87
CA GLY A 44 12.89 -33.88 1.16
C GLY A 44 12.61 -32.97 -0.03
N GLU A 45 13.38 -33.15 -1.13
CA GLU A 45 13.29 -32.29 -2.33
C GLU A 45 11.90 -32.31 -2.96
N ARG A 46 11.26 -33.48 -3.08
CA ARG A 46 9.89 -33.60 -3.62
C ARG A 46 8.86 -32.83 -2.78
N GLY A 47 9.08 -32.78 -1.48
CA GLY A 47 8.31 -31.98 -0.56
C GLY A 47 8.52 -30.49 -0.76
N LEU A 48 9.79 -30.08 -0.84
CA LEU A 48 10.19 -28.69 -1.07
C LEU A 48 9.63 -28.13 -2.38
N GLU A 49 9.59 -28.92 -3.45
CA GLU A 49 8.95 -28.56 -4.73
C GLU A 49 7.47 -28.24 -4.56
N LEU A 50 6.71 -29.00 -3.76
CA LEU A 50 5.30 -28.72 -3.49
C LEU A 50 5.13 -27.39 -2.73
N VAL A 51 6.02 -27.11 -1.77
CA VAL A 51 5.99 -25.82 -1.05
C VAL A 51 6.33 -24.67 -2.01
N ILE A 52 7.32 -24.83 -2.89
CA ILE A 52 7.66 -23.85 -3.93
C ILE A 52 6.47 -23.61 -4.88
N GLN A 53 5.79 -24.68 -5.32
CA GLN A 53 4.62 -24.58 -6.19
C GLN A 53 3.47 -23.81 -5.51
N ALA A 54 3.28 -23.99 -4.20
CA ALA A 54 2.23 -23.32 -3.45
C ALA A 54 2.40 -21.79 -3.36
N LEU A 55 3.58 -21.22 -3.69
CA LEU A 55 3.74 -19.77 -3.86
C LEU A 55 2.93 -19.20 -5.03
N LYS A 56 2.54 -20.04 -6.00
CA LYS A 56 1.74 -19.67 -7.17
C LYS A 56 0.26 -20.06 -7.04
N ASP A 57 -0.13 -20.60 -5.89
CA ASP A 57 -1.50 -21.06 -5.65
C ASP A 57 -2.50 -19.90 -5.66
N GLU A 58 -3.75 -20.09 -6.08
CA GLU A 58 -4.76 -19.02 -6.06
C GLU A 58 -5.13 -18.58 -4.62
N SER A 59 -4.96 -19.46 -3.65
CA SER A 59 -5.26 -19.18 -2.24
C SER A 59 -4.14 -18.41 -1.55
N ARG A 60 -4.42 -17.15 -1.20
CA ARG A 60 -3.47 -16.30 -0.45
C ARG A 60 -3.02 -16.88 0.90
N PRO A 61 -3.90 -17.47 1.74
CA PRO A 61 -3.46 -18.16 2.95
C PRO A 61 -2.45 -19.28 2.69
N LEU A 62 -2.60 -20.03 1.58
CA LEU A 62 -1.67 -21.08 1.20
C LEU A 62 -0.35 -20.53 0.68
N GLN A 63 -0.38 -19.52 -0.19
CA GLN A 63 0.83 -18.80 -0.64
C GLN A 63 1.62 -18.25 0.54
N ARG A 64 0.94 -17.69 1.55
CA ARG A 64 1.57 -17.16 2.76
C ARG A 64 2.23 -18.26 3.56
N CYS A 65 1.54 -19.38 3.80
CA CYS A 65 2.13 -20.52 4.49
C CYS A 65 3.37 -21.04 3.75
N ALA A 66 3.31 -21.15 2.42
CA ALA A 66 4.43 -21.54 1.59
C ALA A 66 5.61 -20.55 1.73
N TYR A 67 5.34 -19.25 1.63
CA TYR A 67 6.35 -18.21 1.80
C TYR A 67 7.03 -18.28 3.17
N GLN A 68 6.25 -18.42 4.25
CA GLN A 68 6.79 -18.53 5.61
C GLN A 68 7.70 -19.75 5.79
N LEU A 69 7.38 -20.87 5.14
CA LEU A 69 8.21 -22.08 5.19
C LEU A 69 9.50 -21.96 4.35
N LEU A 70 9.52 -21.09 3.35
CA LEU A 70 10.61 -20.95 2.39
C LEU A 70 11.54 -19.76 2.67
N ARG A 71 11.05 -18.68 3.27
CA ARG A 71 11.77 -17.39 3.36
C ARG A 71 13.12 -17.44 4.08
N ASP A 72 13.29 -18.36 5.03
CA ASP A 72 14.52 -18.52 5.82
C ASP A 72 15.45 -19.65 5.33
N ARG A 73 15.06 -20.30 4.23
CA ARG A 73 15.80 -21.44 3.67
C ARG A 73 16.99 -20.99 2.82
N THR A 74 18.03 -21.83 2.76
CA THR A 74 19.32 -21.45 2.16
C THR A 74 19.57 -22.07 0.78
N GLU A 75 18.75 -23.01 0.37
CA GLU A 75 18.86 -23.74 -0.89
C GLU A 75 18.82 -22.76 -2.10
N PRO A 76 19.72 -22.91 -3.10
CA PRO A 76 19.81 -21.98 -4.23
C PRO A 76 18.48 -21.79 -4.97
N GLN A 77 17.75 -22.87 -5.23
CA GLN A 77 16.45 -22.82 -5.89
C GLN A 77 15.39 -22.04 -5.08
N VAL A 78 15.42 -22.17 -3.75
CA VAL A 78 14.49 -21.45 -2.87
C VAL A 78 14.83 -19.98 -2.85
N LYS A 79 16.11 -19.62 -2.72
CA LYS A 79 16.57 -18.23 -2.80
C LYS A 79 16.14 -17.56 -4.10
N GLN A 80 16.30 -18.25 -5.23
CA GLN A 80 15.90 -17.74 -6.55
C GLN A 80 14.39 -17.48 -6.62
N VAL A 81 13.57 -18.44 -6.16
CA VAL A 81 12.10 -18.29 -6.19
C VAL A 81 11.63 -17.20 -5.23
N ILE A 82 12.18 -17.13 -4.02
CA ILE A 82 11.83 -16.10 -3.04
C ILE A 82 12.22 -14.71 -3.54
N LYS A 83 13.39 -14.56 -4.17
CA LYS A 83 13.81 -13.29 -4.78
C LYS A 83 12.86 -12.84 -5.90
N ALA A 84 12.27 -13.78 -6.63
CA ALA A 84 11.29 -13.49 -7.67
C ALA A 84 9.85 -13.28 -7.14
N TYR A 85 9.54 -13.74 -5.93
CA TYR A 85 8.21 -13.67 -5.35
C TYR A 85 7.89 -12.26 -4.85
N LYS A 86 7.01 -11.56 -5.57
CA LYS A 86 6.51 -10.22 -5.22
C LYS A 86 5.05 -10.32 -4.74
N PRO A 87 4.80 -10.58 -3.45
CA PRO A 87 3.45 -10.68 -2.89
C PRO A 87 2.67 -9.37 -2.99
N TRP A 88 3.38 -8.25 -2.96
CA TRP A 88 2.90 -6.88 -3.02
C TRP A 88 3.74 -6.14 -4.06
N ASN A 89 3.08 -5.33 -4.89
CA ASN A 89 3.67 -4.78 -6.10
C ASN A 89 3.32 -3.30 -6.28
N LEU A 90 3.63 -2.46 -5.28
CA LEU A 90 3.61 -0.99 -5.38
C LEU A 90 4.93 -0.41 -4.84
N THR A 91 6.06 -0.90 -5.34
CA THR A 91 7.40 -0.58 -4.81
C THR A 91 7.71 0.91 -4.73
N GLU A 92 7.07 1.71 -5.57
CA GLU A 92 7.14 3.18 -5.52
C GLU A 92 6.80 3.76 -4.14
N ARG A 93 5.89 3.15 -3.36
CA ARG A 93 5.45 3.67 -2.05
C ARG A 93 6.59 3.77 -1.02
N PHE A 94 7.66 3.01 -1.18
CA PHE A 94 8.84 3.09 -0.32
C PHE A 94 10.07 3.71 -0.97
N GLN A 95 10.14 3.74 -2.30
CA GLN A 95 11.34 4.12 -3.04
C GLN A 95 11.34 5.56 -3.54
N THR A 96 10.20 5.99 -4.06
CA THR A 96 10.10 7.20 -4.87
C THR A 96 8.89 8.05 -4.51
N TYR A 97 8.03 7.55 -3.63
CA TYR A 97 6.88 8.29 -3.16
C TYR A 97 7.31 9.44 -2.27
N SER A 98 7.29 10.65 -2.81
CA SER A 98 7.63 11.88 -2.08
C SER A 98 6.57 12.23 -1.03
N GLY A 99 5.41 11.58 -1.00
CA GLY A 99 4.31 12.02 -0.14
C GLY A 99 3.72 13.34 -0.61
N TYR A 100 3.10 14.06 0.31
CA TYR A 100 2.70 15.44 0.10
C TYR A 100 3.87 16.38 0.48
N ASN A 101 4.98 16.29 -0.25
CA ASN A 101 6.19 17.08 -0.01
C ASN A 101 6.53 17.97 -1.22
N TYR A 102 5.79 19.07 -1.38
CA TYR A 102 6.13 20.17 -2.29
C TYR A 102 6.36 19.78 -3.76
N THR A 103 5.90 18.60 -4.21
CA THR A 103 6.11 18.10 -5.57
C THR A 103 4.96 17.19 -5.96
N HIS A 104 4.58 17.21 -7.24
CA HIS A 104 3.72 16.17 -7.79
C HIS A 104 4.45 14.83 -7.83
N VAL A 105 3.69 13.73 -7.83
CA VAL A 105 4.30 12.39 -7.84
C VAL A 105 5.04 12.13 -9.15
N SER A 106 6.23 11.54 -9.11
CA SER A 106 6.99 11.22 -10.33
C SER A 106 6.70 9.81 -10.87
N THR A 107 6.09 8.97 -10.03
CA THR A 107 5.69 7.59 -10.35
C THR A 107 4.31 7.31 -9.75
N PHE A 108 3.47 6.57 -10.48
CA PHE A 108 2.18 6.08 -9.99
C PHE A 108 1.86 4.71 -10.59
N ALA A 109 1.38 3.78 -9.76
CA ALA A 109 1.10 2.39 -10.15
C ALA A 109 2.31 1.69 -10.80
N ASN A 110 3.52 2.00 -10.32
CA ASN A 110 4.84 1.63 -10.85
C ASN A 110 5.10 2.08 -12.29
N ARG A 111 4.42 3.12 -12.75
CA ARG A 111 4.61 3.75 -14.06
C ARG A 111 5.19 5.15 -13.88
N ARG A 112 6.06 5.57 -14.79
CA ARG A 112 6.56 6.95 -14.78
C ARG A 112 5.42 7.90 -15.11
N VAL A 113 5.32 9.01 -14.39
CA VAL A 113 4.31 10.01 -14.71
C VAL A 113 4.74 10.81 -15.93
N ARG A 114 3.78 11.07 -16.81
CA ARG A 114 3.93 11.96 -17.95
C ARG A 114 2.77 12.94 -17.96
N GLU A 115 3.09 14.22 -18.04
CA GLU A 115 2.09 15.27 -18.19
C GLU A 115 1.40 15.13 -19.54
N PHE A 116 0.08 15.24 -19.53
CA PHE A 116 -0.69 15.41 -20.75
C PHE A 116 -0.44 16.81 -21.32
N ASN A 117 -0.38 16.91 -22.64
CA ASN A 117 -0.48 18.17 -23.35
C ASN A 117 -1.13 17.92 -24.71
N ALA A 118 -1.70 18.96 -25.31
CA ALA A 118 -2.43 18.82 -26.57
C ALA A 118 -1.55 18.27 -27.73
N GLN A 119 -0.24 18.49 -27.70
CA GLN A 119 0.69 17.96 -28.71
C GLN A 119 0.88 16.45 -28.58
N ILE A 120 0.82 15.89 -27.36
CA ILE A 120 0.86 14.43 -27.17
C ILE A 120 -0.26 13.74 -27.94
N ALA A 121 -1.43 14.36 -28.05
CA ALA A 121 -2.51 13.80 -28.86
C ALA A 121 -2.20 13.74 -30.36
N GLU A 122 -1.45 14.71 -30.88
CA GLU A 122 -1.01 14.74 -32.28
C GLU A 122 0.06 13.67 -32.59
N PHE A 123 0.89 13.33 -31.60
CA PHE A 123 1.96 12.32 -31.71
C PHE A 123 1.58 10.92 -31.18
N GLY A 124 0.34 10.76 -30.69
CA GLY A 124 -0.16 9.53 -30.08
C GLY A 124 0.10 9.46 -28.56
N ILE A 125 -0.79 8.75 -27.86
CA ILE A 125 -0.70 8.56 -26.40
C ILE A 125 0.58 7.76 -26.08
N PRO A 126 1.36 8.15 -25.06
CA PRO A 126 2.51 7.38 -24.59
C PRO A 126 2.09 5.95 -24.22
N ASP A 127 3.00 4.98 -24.37
CA ASP A 127 2.72 3.58 -24.04
C ASP A 127 2.07 3.47 -22.64
N PRO A 128 0.78 3.07 -22.56
CA PRO A 128 0.03 3.11 -21.31
C PRO A 128 0.47 2.02 -20.32
N THR A 129 1.27 1.06 -20.77
CA THR A 129 1.89 0.07 -19.88
C THR A 129 3.12 0.63 -19.16
N ILE A 130 3.71 1.70 -19.69
CA ILE A 130 4.94 2.32 -19.17
C ILE A 130 4.63 3.61 -18.40
N TYR A 131 3.62 4.38 -18.85
CA TYR A 131 3.33 5.71 -18.33
C TYR A 131 1.99 5.80 -17.60
N ALA A 132 1.98 6.57 -16.51
CA ALA A 132 0.77 7.13 -15.94
C ALA A 132 0.59 8.55 -16.49
N LEU A 133 -0.57 8.84 -17.05
CA LEU A 133 -0.86 10.15 -17.63
C LEU A 133 -1.40 11.07 -16.53
N ARG A 134 -0.80 12.26 -16.34
CA ARG A 134 -1.36 13.31 -15.47
C ARG A 134 -2.07 14.36 -16.32
N CYS A 135 -3.22 14.82 -15.84
CA CYS A 135 -3.93 15.98 -16.40
C CYS A 135 -4.54 16.83 -15.29
N ASN A 136 -4.62 18.14 -15.51
CA ASN A 136 -5.54 19.00 -14.77
C ASN A 136 -7.00 18.82 -15.27
N PHE A 137 -7.95 19.58 -14.72
CA PHE A 137 -9.37 19.42 -15.05
C PHE A 137 -9.69 19.76 -16.50
N GLU A 138 -9.14 20.84 -17.03
CA GLU A 138 -9.35 21.29 -18.41
C GLU A 138 -8.71 20.31 -19.41
N GLU A 139 -7.53 19.80 -19.06
CA GLU A 139 -6.82 18.78 -19.83
C GLU A 139 -7.56 17.45 -19.83
N LEU A 140 -8.25 17.09 -18.75
CA LEU A 140 -9.09 15.90 -18.72
C LEU A 140 -10.23 16.00 -19.74
N GLU A 141 -10.93 17.14 -19.79
CA GLU A 141 -11.98 17.35 -20.80
C GLU A 141 -11.41 17.25 -22.22
N LEU A 142 -10.29 17.92 -22.47
CA LEU A 142 -9.64 17.89 -23.78
C LEU A 142 -9.19 16.47 -24.16
N LEU A 143 -8.58 15.74 -23.23
CA LEU A 143 -8.18 14.35 -23.41
C LEU A 143 -9.37 13.49 -23.83
N LEU A 144 -10.53 13.70 -23.23
CA LEU A 144 -11.74 12.94 -23.52
C LEU A 144 -12.39 13.34 -24.86
N GLN A 145 -12.39 14.62 -25.22
CA GLN A 145 -12.80 15.08 -26.56
C GLN A 145 -11.91 14.48 -27.65
N ILE A 146 -10.61 14.40 -27.39
CA ILE A 146 -9.66 13.75 -28.30
C ILE A 146 -9.95 12.24 -28.38
N ALA A 147 -10.23 11.59 -27.24
CA ALA A 147 -10.65 10.19 -27.21
C ALA A 147 -11.94 9.91 -27.99
N GLU A 148 -12.81 10.91 -28.17
CA GLU A 148 -14.00 10.80 -29.02
C GLU A 148 -13.70 10.86 -30.52
N SER A 149 -12.65 11.60 -30.91
CA SER A 149 -12.26 11.79 -32.31
C SER A 149 -11.30 10.73 -32.86
N ILE A 150 -10.64 9.96 -31.98
CA ILE A 150 -9.72 8.88 -32.35
C ILE A 150 -10.45 7.53 -32.36
N ASN A 151 -10.07 6.62 -33.28
CA ASN A 151 -10.59 5.26 -33.27
C ASN A 151 -10.22 4.55 -31.95
N VAL A 152 -11.22 3.97 -31.28
CA VAL A 152 -11.16 3.44 -29.91
C VAL A 152 -10.04 2.42 -29.71
N GLU A 153 -9.68 1.68 -30.76
CA GLU A 153 -8.60 0.68 -30.73
C GLU A 153 -7.21 1.29 -30.46
N ASN A 154 -7.03 2.59 -30.71
CA ASN A 154 -5.77 3.30 -30.53
C ASN A 154 -5.71 4.14 -29.24
N PHE A 155 -6.82 4.23 -28.49
CA PHE A 155 -6.89 5.01 -27.25
C PHE A 155 -7.00 4.07 -26.06
N SER A 156 -5.86 3.72 -25.45
CA SER A 156 -5.82 2.89 -24.25
C SER A 156 -5.08 3.64 -23.16
N ILE A 157 -5.77 3.97 -22.06
CA ILE A 157 -5.19 4.54 -20.86
C ILE A 157 -5.36 3.53 -19.73
N GLU A 158 -4.24 3.13 -19.11
CA GLU A 158 -4.27 2.21 -17.97
C GLU A 158 -4.10 2.91 -16.62
N ALA A 159 -3.43 4.07 -16.59
CA ALA A 159 -3.17 4.80 -15.35
C ALA A 159 -3.35 6.30 -15.58
N LEU A 160 -4.24 6.91 -14.81
CA LEU A 160 -4.60 8.31 -14.90
C LEU A 160 -4.44 9.00 -13.54
N ILE A 161 -3.86 10.20 -13.57
CA ILE A 161 -3.69 11.07 -12.42
C ILE A 161 -4.41 12.38 -12.74
N ILE A 162 -5.27 12.83 -11.85
CA ILE A 162 -5.97 14.10 -11.94
C ILE A 162 -5.46 14.99 -10.81
N GLY A 163 -4.85 16.11 -11.18
CA GLY A 163 -4.26 17.08 -10.26
C GLY A 163 -3.63 18.24 -11.03
N GLY A 164 -3.20 19.27 -10.29
CA GLY A 164 -2.66 20.49 -10.87
C GLY A 164 -3.66 21.65 -10.85
N LYS A 165 -3.12 22.88 -10.93
CA LYS A 165 -3.88 24.13 -10.88
C LYS A 165 -4.90 24.25 -12.02
N SER A 166 -6.18 24.35 -11.68
CA SER A 166 -7.24 24.75 -12.62
C SER A 166 -7.23 26.26 -12.84
N ARG A 167 -7.73 26.71 -13.99
CA ARG A 167 -7.97 28.12 -14.31
C ARG A 167 -9.19 28.69 -13.59
N TYR A 168 -10.04 27.84 -13.03
CA TYR A 168 -11.19 28.25 -12.25
C TYR A 168 -10.80 28.43 -10.78
N ASP A 169 -11.25 29.53 -10.16
CA ASP A 169 -11.06 29.78 -8.74
C ASP A 169 -11.74 28.68 -7.90
N ASN A 170 -10.91 27.78 -7.37
CA ASN A 170 -10.92 27.23 -6.01
C ASN A 170 -12.15 26.54 -5.39
N ASP A 171 -13.30 26.44 -6.07
CA ASP A 171 -14.53 25.82 -5.51
C ASP A 171 -14.98 24.52 -6.21
N PHE A 172 -14.13 23.95 -7.07
CA PHE A 172 -14.45 22.68 -7.74
C PHE A 172 -13.93 21.49 -6.92
N GLY A 173 -14.84 20.85 -6.18
CA GLY A 173 -14.59 19.52 -5.61
C GLY A 173 -14.47 18.42 -6.66
N SER A 174 -14.07 17.22 -6.26
CA SER A 174 -13.87 16.09 -7.18
C SER A 174 -15.14 15.61 -7.91
N SER A 175 -16.32 16.12 -7.58
CA SER A 175 -17.58 15.74 -8.23
C SER A 175 -17.56 15.99 -9.73
N PHE A 176 -16.92 17.07 -10.16
CA PHE A 176 -16.69 17.36 -11.57
C PHE A 176 -15.84 16.28 -12.23
N VAL A 177 -14.69 15.93 -11.62
CA VAL A 177 -13.81 14.86 -12.11
C VAL A 177 -14.56 13.54 -12.23
N VAL A 178 -15.32 13.18 -11.19
CA VAL A 178 -16.13 11.95 -11.16
C VAL A 178 -17.11 11.95 -12.32
N ASN A 179 -17.93 12.99 -12.48
CA ASN A 179 -18.92 13.08 -13.55
C ASN A 179 -18.30 13.03 -14.96
N THR A 180 -17.17 13.70 -15.14
CA THR A 180 -16.43 13.71 -16.40
C THR A 180 -15.90 12.31 -16.75
N LEU A 181 -15.31 11.60 -15.79
CA LEU A 181 -14.86 10.22 -15.97
C LEU A 181 -16.04 9.25 -16.25
N LEU A 182 -17.17 9.42 -15.56
CA LEU A 182 -18.37 8.61 -15.79
C LEU A 182 -18.92 8.76 -17.21
N THR A 183 -18.93 9.99 -17.72
CA THR A 183 -19.37 10.30 -19.10
C THR A 183 -18.48 9.58 -20.11
N ALA A 184 -17.17 9.50 -19.85
CA ALA A 184 -16.20 8.85 -20.72
C ALA A 184 -15.90 7.37 -20.40
N LYS A 185 -16.64 6.72 -19.49
CA LYS A 185 -16.30 5.36 -19.00
C LYS A 185 -16.09 4.32 -20.11
N ASN A 186 -16.82 4.45 -21.22
CA ASN A 186 -16.71 3.54 -22.37
C ASN A 186 -15.39 3.69 -23.15
N ARG A 187 -14.70 4.83 -23.06
CA ARG A 187 -13.39 5.07 -23.66
C ARG A 187 -12.25 4.66 -22.71
N LEU A 188 -12.50 4.70 -21.41
CA LEU A 188 -11.54 4.40 -20.36
C LEU A 188 -11.67 2.95 -19.82
N ARG A 189 -12.12 1.99 -20.65
CA ARG A 189 -12.36 0.59 -20.24
C ARG A 189 -11.10 -0.15 -19.75
N ASN A 190 -9.93 0.31 -20.19
CA ASN A 190 -8.62 -0.26 -19.82
C ASN A 190 -8.03 0.38 -18.56
N LEU A 191 -8.72 1.34 -17.94
CA LEU A 191 -8.25 2.02 -16.75
C LEU A 191 -8.08 1.03 -15.59
N LYS A 192 -6.86 0.94 -15.08
CA LYS A 192 -6.42 0.04 -14.00
C LYS A 192 -5.94 0.80 -12.77
N ALA A 193 -5.54 2.07 -12.91
CA ALA A 193 -5.11 2.89 -11.80
C ALA A 193 -5.62 4.33 -11.95
N LEU A 194 -6.17 4.88 -10.87
CA LEU A 194 -6.68 6.23 -10.83
C LEU A 194 -6.19 6.94 -9.57
N PHE A 195 -5.62 8.13 -9.73
CA PHE A 195 -5.30 9.03 -8.64
C PHE A 195 -6.07 10.35 -8.82
N ILE A 196 -6.94 10.68 -7.88
CA ILE A 196 -7.66 11.96 -7.82
C ILE A 196 -7.07 12.86 -6.74
N GLY A 197 -6.73 14.10 -7.09
CA GLY A 197 -6.30 15.13 -6.16
C GLY A 197 -4.78 15.27 -6.01
N ASP A 198 -3.99 14.94 -7.04
CA ASP A 198 -2.53 15.14 -6.99
C ASP A 198 -2.14 16.62 -7.13
N MET A 199 -2.47 17.41 -6.11
CA MET A 199 -2.18 18.84 -6.04
C MET A 199 -0.79 19.07 -5.43
N HIS A 200 -0.06 20.03 -5.98
CA HIS A 200 1.15 20.57 -5.38
C HIS A 200 0.78 21.49 -4.19
N ILE A 201 1.61 21.53 -3.14
CA ILE A 201 1.28 22.28 -1.91
C ILE A 201 1.16 23.78 -2.11
N GLY A 202 1.94 24.36 -3.03
CA GLY A 202 1.79 25.76 -3.43
C GLY A 202 0.59 26.00 -4.35
N GLU A 203 -0.09 24.95 -4.81
CA GLU A 203 -1.37 25.08 -5.53
C GLU A 203 -2.52 25.03 -4.55
N TRP A 204 -2.60 23.97 -3.73
CA TRP A 204 -3.69 23.77 -2.78
C TRP A 204 -3.23 22.93 -1.59
N GLU A 205 -3.47 23.43 -0.37
CA GLU A 205 -3.23 22.69 0.87
C GLU A 205 -4.07 21.41 0.92
N ILE A 206 -3.49 20.27 1.34
CA ILE A 206 -4.18 18.97 1.38
C ILE A 206 -5.48 19.00 2.20
N SER A 207 -5.52 19.82 3.25
CA SER A 207 -6.69 20.05 4.10
C SER A 207 -7.82 20.78 3.39
N ARG A 208 -7.50 21.55 2.34
CA ARG A 208 -8.47 22.32 1.56
C ARG A 208 -8.98 21.55 0.34
N ILE A 209 -8.35 20.44 -0.06
CA ILE A 209 -8.77 19.68 -1.24
C ILE A 209 -10.16 19.09 -0.96
N GLN A 210 -11.16 19.65 -1.64
CA GLN A 210 -12.54 19.18 -1.57
C GLN A 210 -12.73 17.97 -2.48
N GLN A 211 -13.28 16.90 -1.90
CA GLN A 211 -13.63 15.67 -2.59
C GLN A 211 -15.16 15.61 -2.79
N SER A 212 -15.66 14.41 -3.05
CA SER A 212 -17.07 14.08 -3.22
C SER A 212 -17.25 12.59 -2.96
N ASN A 213 -18.44 12.04 -3.20
CA ASN A 213 -18.61 10.60 -3.30
C ASN A 213 -17.78 10.03 -4.47
N ILE A 214 -16.84 9.12 -4.17
CA ILE A 214 -15.94 8.49 -5.15
C ILE A 214 -16.48 7.14 -5.66
N SER A 215 -17.44 6.55 -4.97
CA SER A 215 -17.99 5.20 -5.27
C SER A 215 -18.47 5.00 -6.71
N PRO A 216 -19.06 5.99 -7.41
CA PRO A 216 -19.43 5.82 -8.81
C PRO A 216 -18.25 5.42 -9.72
N ILE A 217 -17.02 5.81 -9.38
CA ILE A 217 -15.81 5.37 -10.10
C ILE A 217 -15.64 3.85 -10.00
N LEU A 218 -15.85 3.28 -8.81
CA LEU A 218 -15.74 1.83 -8.61
C LEU A 218 -16.79 1.08 -9.45
N GLU A 219 -18.02 1.60 -9.54
CA GLU A 219 -19.05 0.98 -10.38
C GLU A 219 -18.74 1.09 -11.88
N ALA A 220 -18.15 2.20 -12.31
CA ALA A 220 -17.91 2.48 -13.72
C ALA A 220 -16.67 1.76 -14.30
N PHE A 221 -15.67 1.44 -13.47
CA PHE A 221 -14.38 0.92 -13.91
C PHE A 221 -14.07 -0.47 -13.31
N PRO A 222 -14.69 -1.56 -13.81
CA PRO A 222 -14.56 -2.89 -13.21
C PRO A 222 -13.15 -3.48 -13.24
N ASN A 223 -12.25 -2.93 -14.07
CA ASN A 223 -10.85 -3.32 -14.18
C ASN A 223 -9.92 -2.51 -13.27
N LEU A 224 -10.45 -1.56 -12.49
CA LEU A 224 -9.67 -0.69 -11.63
C LEU A 224 -9.01 -1.52 -10.52
N LYS A 225 -7.69 -1.41 -10.39
CA LYS A 225 -6.87 -2.12 -9.42
C LYS A 225 -6.33 -1.20 -8.33
N ILE A 226 -6.12 0.07 -8.65
CA ILE A 226 -5.54 1.04 -7.71
C ILE A 226 -6.41 2.29 -7.75
N LEU A 227 -6.94 2.67 -6.59
CA LEU A 227 -7.60 3.95 -6.39
C LEU A 227 -6.83 4.71 -5.30
N GLN A 228 -6.31 5.87 -5.67
CA GLN A 228 -5.70 6.83 -4.75
C GLN A 228 -6.52 8.12 -4.75
N VAL A 229 -6.80 8.65 -3.57
CA VAL A 229 -7.52 9.91 -3.39
C VAL A 229 -6.74 10.76 -2.39
N ARG A 230 -6.51 12.03 -2.71
CA ARG A 230 -5.84 12.99 -1.82
C ARG A 230 -6.77 14.17 -1.53
N GLY A 231 -6.98 14.47 -0.26
CA GLY A 231 -8.00 15.40 0.24
C GLY A 231 -9.07 14.67 1.04
N GLY A 232 -9.48 15.23 2.17
CA GLY A 232 -10.45 14.60 3.07
C GLY A 232 -11.78 15.35 3.21
N ARG A 233 -11.84 16.61 2.80
CA ARG A 233 -13.06 17.42 2.92
C ARG A 233 -14.14 16.89 1.99
N ASP A 234 -15.32 16.59 2.52
CA ASP A 234 -16.47 16.04 1.78
C ASP A 234 -16.17 14.71 1.04
N LEU A 235 -15.12 13.98 1.47
CA LEU A 235 -14.80 12.66 0.92
C LEU A 235 -15.77 11.62 1.46
N GLU A 236 -16.53 11.01 0.56
CA GLU A 236 -17.57 10.04 0.91
C GLU A 236 -17.41 8.75 0.10
N PHE A 237 -17.84 7.64 0.70
CA PHE A 237 -18.14 6.43 -0.04
C PHE A 237 -19.55 5.94 0.26
N THR A 238 -20.14 5.22 -0.67
CA THR A 238 -21.43 4.56 -0.55
C THR A 238 -21.23 3.07 -0.81
N PRO A 239 -22.06 2.19 -0.24
CA PRO A 239 -21.87 0.76 -0.35
C PRO A 239 -21.74 0.31 -1.82
N VAL A 240 -20.60 -0.29 -2.16
CA VAL A 240 -20.33 -0.84 -3.49
C VAL A 240 -19.39 -2.04 -3.38
N ARG A 241 -19.59 -3.02 -4.26
CA ARG A 241 -18.73 -4.18 -4.41
C ARG A 241 -17.80 -4.01 -5.60
N HIS A 242 -16.51 -4.24 -5.40
CA HIS A 242 -15.50 -4.15 -6.47
C HIS A 242 -14.55 -5.35 -6.49
N GLU A 243 -14.65 -6.17 -7.54
CA GLU A 243 -13.93 -7.45 -7.62
C GLU A 243 -12.44 -7.32 -7.92
N SER A 244 -12.01 -6.22 -8.55
CA SER A 244 -10.63 -6.09 -9.04
C SER A 244 -9.73 -5.17 -8.20
N LEU A 245 -10.27 -4.47 -7.20
CA LEU A 245 -9.53 -3.40 -6.52
C LEU A 245 -8.49 -4.02 -5.58
N LYS A 246 -7.22 -3.75 -5.86
CA LYS A 246 -6.06 -4.26 -5.11
C LYS A 246 -5.53 -3.25 -4.10
N ALA A 247 -5.65 -1.96 -4.38
CA ALA A 247 -5.18 -0.90 -3.51
C ALA A 247 -6.19 0.23 -3.37
N LEU A 248 -6.48 0.61 -2.13
CA LEU A 248 -7.20 1.81 -1.76
C LEU A 248 -6.27 2.67 -0.90
N ILE A 249 -5.97 3.88 -1.38
CA ILE A 249 -5.04 4.82 -0.75
C ILE A 249 -5.77 6.14 -0.55
N ILE A 250 -5.87 6.59 0.70
CA ILE A 250 -6.54 7.84 1.07
C ILE A 250 -5.56 8.71 1.84
N GLU A 251 -5.24 9.87 1.26
CA GLU A 251 -4.27 10.82 1.80
C GLU A 251 -4.99 12.08 2.28
N THR A 252 -4.94 12.38 3.57
CA THR A 252 -5.66 13.52 4.15
C THR A 252 -4.81 14.23 5.19
N GLY A 253 -5.15 15.51 5.42
CA GLY A 253 -4.72 16.26 6.61
C GLY A 253 -5.50 15.86 7.87
N GLY A 254 -6.72 15.36 7.72
CA GLY A 254 -7.63 14.90 8.77
C GLY A 254 -8.73 14.02 8.19
N LEU A 255 -8.71 12.71 8.50
CA LEU A 255 -9.69 11.75 7.99
C LEU A 255 -10.89 11.68 8.92
N SER A 256 -12.08 11.82 8.35
CA SER A 256 -13.33 11.74 9.11
C SER A 256 -13.67 10.29 9.49
N ARG A 257 -14.36 10.11 10.60
CA ARG A 257 -14.88 8.82 11.05
C ARG A 257 -16.02 8.34 10.14
N GLU A 258 -16.75 9.29 9.52
CA GLU A 258 -17.77 9.02 8.54
C GLU A 258 -17.15 8.31 7.32
N THR A 259 -16.08 8.87 6.76
CA THR A 259 -15.35 8.23 5.65
C THR A 259 -14.80 6.84 6.04
N ILE A 260 -14.30 6.66 7.27
CA ILE A 260 -13.87 5.33 7.77
C ILE A 260 -15.05 4.36 7.84
N ALA A 261 -16.21 4.82 8.32
CA ALA A 261 -17.41 4.01 8.38
C ALA A 261 -17.88 3.61 6.97
N ASP A 262 -17.82 4.54 6.01
CA ASP A 262 -18.17 4.29 4.61
C ASP A 262 -17.26 3.22 3.99
N ILE A 263 -15.94 3.27 4.25
CA ILE A 263 -14.99 2.26 3.77
C ILE A 263 -15.37 0.86 4.26
N TYR A 264 -15.96 0.74 5.45
CA TYR A 264 -16.44 -0.55 5.97
C TYR A 264 -17.69 -1.08 5.29
N THR A 265 -18.39 -0.24 4.53
CA THR A 265 -19.52 -0.65 3.70
C THR A 265 -19.10 -1.14 2.33
N LEU A 266 -17.83 -0.92 1.94
CA LEU A 266 -17.29 -1.39 0.68
C LEU A 266 -17.01 -2.90 0.73
N GLU A 267 -17.42 -3.62 -0.30
CA GLU A 267 -17.07 -5.03 -0.48
C GLU A 267 -15.89 -5.14 -1.45
N LEU A 268 -14.68 -5.20 -0.88
CA LEU A 268 -13.42 -5.24 -1.63
C LEU A 268 -12.70 -6.59 -1.40
N PRO A 269 -13.23 -7.70 -1.95
CA PRO A 269 -12.77 -9.06 -1.63
C PRO A 269 -11.30 -9.30 -2.04
N THR A 270 -10.78 -8.55 -3.00
CA THR A 270 -9.43 -8.73 -3.54
C THR A 270 -8.43 -7.69 -3.05
N LEU A 271 -8.81 -6.83 -2.09
CA LEU A 271 -7.97 -5.76 -1.56
C LEU A 271 -6.72 -6.32 -0.87
N GLU A 272 -5.56 -5.83 -1.31
CA GLU A 272 -4.23 -6.24 -0.84
C GLU A 272 -3.48 -5.10 -0.15
N HIS A 273 -3.86 -3.85 -0.40
CA HIS A 273 -3.24 -2.66 0.16
C HIS A 273 -4.31 -1.67 0.60
N LEU A 274 -4.33 -1.37 1.90
CA LEU A 274 -5.12 -0.30 2.49
C LEU A 274 -4.16 0.70 3.11
N GLU A 275 -4.22 1.95 2.66
CA GLU A 275 -3.45 3.05 3.25
C GLU A 275 -4.37 4.21 3.59
N LEU A 276 -4.41 4.57 4.87
CA LEU A 276 -5.20 5.67 5.40
C LEU A 276 -4.26 6.65 6.11
N TRP A 277 -4.26 7.90 5.66
CA TRP A 277 -3.63 9.01 6.38
C TRP A 277 -4.68 9.60 7.31
N LEU A 278 -4.54 9.32 8.60
CA LEU A 278 -5.57 9.61 9.61
C LEU A 278 -5.64 11.11 9.95
N GLY A 279 -4.50 11.79 9.84
CA GLY A 279 -4.39 13.22 10.04
C GLY A 279 -4.60 13.67 11.49
N SER A 280 -5.02 14.93 11.65
CA SER A 280 -5.30 15.56 12.94
C SER A 280 -6.66 16.24 12.96
N ALA A 281 -7.14 16.50 14.17
CA ALA A 281 -8.40 17.23 14.36
C ALA A 281 -8.36 18.68 13.84
N VAL A 282 -7.18 19.31 13.81
CA VAL A 282 -6.99 20.67 13.29
C VAL A 282 -7.37 20.78 11.81
N TYR A 283 -7.20 19.70 11.05
CA TYR A 283 -7.50 19.66 9.62
C TYR A 283 -8.82 18.92 9.31
N GLY A 284 -9.75 18.89 10.27
CA GLY A 284 -11.10 18.33 10.09
C GLY A 284 -11.23 16.84 10.43
N GLY A 285 -10.16 16.19 10.91
CA GLY A 285 -10.25 14.81 11.39
C GLY A 285 -11.08 14.71 12.66
N ASN A 286 -11.85 13.64 12.81
CA ASN A 286 -12.59 13.33 14.04
C ASN A 286 -12.56 11.83 14.38
N SER A 287 -11.66 11.09 13.73
CA SER A 287 -11.50 9.66 13.92
C SER A 287 -10.73 9.32 15.20
N SER A 288 -11.03 8.16 15.75
CA SER A 288 -10.43 7.62 16.96
C SER A 288 -10.08 6.15 16.80
N ILE A 289 -9.40 5.57 17.79
CA ILE A 289 -9.05 4.16 17.76
C ILE A 289 -10.28 3.23 17.69
N GLN A 290 -11.42 3.66 18.23
CA GLN A 290 -12.68 2.91 18.19
C GLN A 290 -13.18 2.75 16.75
N ASP A 291 -13.00 3.78 15.94
CA ASP A 291 -13.44 3.80 14.54
C ASP A 291 -12.61 2.82 13.69
N LEU A 292 -11.39 2.47 14.09
CA LEU A 292 -10.49 1.54 13.36
C LEU A 292 -10.74 0.05 13.66
N SER A 293 -11.64 -0.26 14.60
CA SER A 293 -11.80 -1.60 15.16
C SER A 293 -12.04 -2.72 14.13
N LYS A 294 -12.78 -2.44 13.05
CA LYS A 294 -13.07 -3.45 12.01
C LYS A 294 -11.86 -3.78 11.13
N ILE A 295 -10.93 -2.85 10.93
CA ILE A 295 -9.69 -3.12 10.18
C ILE A 295 -8.85 -4.18 10.91
N PHE A 296 -8.89 -4.17 12.25
CA PHE A 296 -8.10 -5.06 13.07
C PHE A 296 -8.61 -6.51 13.13
N SER A 297 -9.85 -6.79 12.70
CA SER A 297 -10.43 -8.13 12.78
C SER A 297 -10.00 -9.06 11.65
N SER A 298 -9.33 -8.56 10.60
CA SER A 298 -8.93 -9.28 9.37
C SER A 298 -10.05 -9.92 8.55
N GLN A 299 -11.31 -9.86 9.02
CA GLN A 299 -12.47 -10.41 8.31
C GLN A 299 -12.91 -9.52 7.15
N LEU A 300 -12.71 -8.20 7.26
CA LEU A 300 -13.16 -7.24 6.26
C LEU A 300 -12.32 -7.31 4.97
N PHE A 301 -11.00 -7.42 5.11
CA PHE A 301 -10.07 -7.48 3.98
C PHE A 301 -9.20 -8.75 4.10
N PRO A 302 -9.73 -9.92 3.67
CA PRO A 302 -9.09 -11.22 3.91
C PRO A 302 -7.79 -11.44 3.13
N HIS A 303 -7.50 -10.58 2.15
CA HIS A 303 -6.30 -10.64 1.32
C HIS A 303 -5.33 -9.49 1.58
N LEU A 304 -5.52 -8.74 2.66
CA LEU A 304 -4.69 -7.59 2.99
C LEU A 304 -3.23 -8.01 3.24
N ILE A 305 -2.30 -7.35 2.54
CA ILE A 305 -0.85 -7.57 2.63
C ILE A 305 -0.18 -6.33 3.24
N TYR A 306 -0.65 -5.15 2.87
CA TYR A 306 -0.17 -3.86 3.37
C TYR A 306 -1.28 -3.16 4.14
N LEU A 307 -0.98 -2.77 5.38
CA LEU A 307 -1.82 -1.88 6.17
C LEU A 307 -1.01 -0.64 6.54
N GLY A 308 -1.39 0.51 5.98
CA GLY A 308 -0.88 1.82 6.33
C GLY A 308 -1.90 2.59 7.17
N LEU A 309 -1.54 2.91 8.41
CA LEU A 309 -2.28 3.82 9.29
C LEU A 309 -1.34 5.00 9.60
N ARG A 310 -1.14 5.82 8.57
CA ARG A 310 -0.10 6.84 8.50
C ARG A 310 -0.61 8.19 8.98
N ASN A 311 0.31 9.13 9.16
CA ASN A 311 -0.01 10.53 9.48
C ASN A 311 -0.98 10.66 10.66
N SER A 312 -0.86 9.83 11.70
CA SER A 312 -1.84 9.75 12.79
C SER A 312 -1.39 10.52 14.02
N GLU A 313 -2.31 11.24 14.65
CA GLU A 313 -2.06 11.90 15.94
C GLU A 313 -2.15 10.95 17.16
N TYR A 314 -2.63 9.71 16.97
CA TYR A 314 -2.86 8.72 18.03
C TYR A 314 -2.15 7.38 17.77
N THR A 315 -0.95 7.40 17.18
CA THR A 315 -0.24 6.18 16.74
C THR A 315 0.07 5.19 17.85
N ASP A 316 0.36 5.64 19.08
CA ASP A 316 0.56 4.73 20.23
C ASP A 316 -0.71 3.93 20.58
N ALA A 317 -1.89 4.54 20.45
CA ALA A 317 -3.16 3.85 20.65
C ALA A 317 -3.40 2.79 19.55
N ILE A 318 -2.98 3.09 18.31
CA ILE A 318 -2.98 2.14 17.20
C ILE A 318 -2.07 0.96 17.52
N ALA A 319 -0.83 1.21 17.96
CA ALA A 319 0.12 0.18 18.35
C ALA A 319 -0.47 -0.78 19.42
N LEU A 320 -1.10 -0.21 20.46
CA LEU A 320 -1.76 -0.97 21.53
C LEU A 320 -2.97 -1.79 21.04
N ALA A 321 -3.72 -1.30 20.05
CA ALA A 321 -4.84 -2.03 19.49
C ALA A 321 -4.39 -3.16 18.56
N LEU A 322 -3.35 -2.93 17.75
CA LEU A 322 -2.81 -3.91 16.82
C LEU A 322 -2.35 -5.19 17.54
N VAL A 323 -1.64 -5.06 18.67
CA VAL A 323 -1.17 -6.22 19.46
C VAL A 323 -2.29 -6.98 20.19
N LYS A 324 -3.50 -6.43 20.21
CA LYS A 324 -4.71 -7.09 20.74
C LYS A 324 -5.55 -7.74 19.64
N SER A 325 -5.04 -7.77 18.41
CA SER A 325 -5.77 -8.21 17.23
C SER A 325 -4.97 -9.23 16.40
N LEU A 326 -5.66 -9.87 15.46
CA LEU A 326 -5.07 -10.87 14.57
C LEU A 326 -4.59 -10.28 13.23
N VAL A 327 -4.72 -8.96 13.02
CA VAL A 327 -4.35 -8.36 11.73
C VAL A 327 -2.86 -8.52 11.42
N LEU A 328 -1.99 -8.46 12.44
CA LEU A 328 -0.53 -8.63 12.28
C LEU A 328 -0.13 -10.06 11.93
N GLU A 329 -0.99 -11.05 12.16
CA GLU A 329 -0.79 -12.42 11.69
C GLU A 329 -1.09 -12.56 10.19
N ASN A 330 -1.80 -11.58 9.63
CA ASN A 330 -2.36 -11.66 8.30
C ASN A 330 -1.69 -10.77 7.25
N ILE A 331 -1.15 -9.63 7.67
CA ILE A 331 -0.42 -8.71 6.80
C ILE A 331 1.09 -9.01 6.77
N ARG A 332 1.79 -8.42 5.81
CA ARG A 332 3.25 -8.49 5.68
C ARG A 332 3.93 -7.14 5.88
N ILE A 333 3.20 -6.06 5.66
CA ILE A 333 3.73 -4.71 5.80
C ILE A 333 2.80 -3.90 6.69
N LEU A 334 3.37 -3.39 7.77
CA LEU A 334 2.72 -2.40 8.63
C LEU A 334 3.42 -1.06 8.43
N ASP A 335 2.67 -0.05 8.04
CA ASP A 335 3.16 1.33 7.88
C ASP A 335 2.45 2.27 8.86
N LEU A 336 3.20 2.73 9.86
CA LEU A 336 2.79 3.72 10.86
C LEU A 336 3.59 5.02 10.71
N SER A 337 4.11 5.29 9.51
CA SER A 337 4.97 6.46 9.28
C SER A 337 4.21 7.78 9.38
N MET A 338 4.96 8.86 9.56
CA MET A 338 4.48 10.25 9.64
C MET A 338 3.57 10.53 10.86
N GLY A 339 3.53 9.63 11.84
CA GLY A 339 2.63 9.72 12.99
C GLY A 339 3.25 10.27 14.27
N THR A 340 2.61 9.95 15.39
CA THR A 340 3.01 10.36 16.75
C THR A 340 3.57 9.22 17.60
N LEU A 341 4.03 8.12 17.00
CA LEU A 341 4.54 6.94 17.71
C LEU A 341 5.70 7.34 18.62
N THR A 342 5.61 6.93 19.89
CA THR A 342 6.67 7.10 20.88
C THR A 342 7.43 5.79 21.09
N ASP A 343 8.54 5.84 21.82
CA ASP A 343 9.29 4.63 22.18
C ASP A 343 8.42 3.62 22.95
N GLY A 344 7.47 4.10 23.75
CA GLY A 344 6.52 3.24 24.47
C GLY A 344 5.62 2.45 23.52
N GLY A 345 5.03 3.12 22.53
CA GLY A 345 4.22 2.46 21.49
C GLY A 345 5.04 1.50 20.63
N LEU A 346 6.27 1.87 20.26
CA LEU A 346 7.16 0.98 19.51
C LEU A 346 7.53 -0.28 20.33
N GLN A 347 7.84 -0.13 21.62
CA GLN A 347 8.19 -1.25 22.49
C GLN A 347 7.03 -2.27 22.60
N VAL A 348 5.78 -1.78 22.64
CA VAL A 348 4.59 -2.63 22.63
C VAL A 348 4.56 -3.51 21.38
N LEU A 349 4.80 -2.94 20.20
CA LEU A 349 4.84 -3.69 18.93
C LEU A 349 5.96 -4.72 18.90
N LEU A 350 7.17 -4.33 19.31
CA LEU A 350 8.36 -5.19 19.28
C LEU A 350 8.27 -6.37 20.25
N ASN A 351 7.54 -6.22 21.34
CA ASN A 351 7.29 -7.29 22.30
C ASN A 351 6.23 -8.29 21.82
N TYR A 352 5.45 -7.96 20.78
CA TYR A 352 4.41 -8.82 20.25
C TYR A 352 4.98 -9.84 19.26
N SER A 353 4.76 -11.14 19.51
CA SER A 353 5.41 -12.21 18.74
C SER A 353 5.08 -12.18 17.24
N ALA A 354 3.86 -11.80 16.86
CA ALA A 354 3.42 -11.75 15.47
C ALA A 354 4.13 -10.67 14.64
N ILE A 355 4.80 -9.69 15.28
CA ILE A 355 5.59 -8.69 14.55
C ILE A 355 6.66 -9.35 13.67
N ARG A 356 7.15 -10.53 14.06
CA ARG A 356 8.15 -11.33 13.32
C ARG A 356 7.60 -11.97 12.03
N HIS A 357 6.29 -11.84 11.78
CA HIS A 357 5.67 -12.29 10.54
C HIS A 357 5.70 -11.21 9.46
N LEU A 358 5.87 -9.93 9.85
CA LEU A 358 6.05 -8.84 8.91
C LEU A 358 7.37 -8.97 8.15
N ASP A 359 7.37 -8.51 6.91
CA ASP A 359 8.61 -8.23 6.19
C ASP A 359 9.07 -6.81 6.43
N ILE A 360 8.12 -5.86 6.59
CA ILE A 360 8.41 -4.43 6.76
C ILE A 360 7.55 -3.87 7.90
N LEU A 361 8.21 -3.18 8.82
CA LEU A 361 7.63 -2.30 9.80
C LEU A 361 8.15 -0.88 9.51
N ASN A 362 7.32 -0.05 8.91
CA ASN A 362 7.66 1.35 8.68
C ASN A 362 7.16 2.22 9.83
N VAL A 363 8.08 2.85 10.55
CA VAL A 363 7.81 3.80 11.65
C VAL A 363 8.57 5.11 11.42
N SER A 364 8.93 5.42 10.17
CA SER A 364 9.63 6.66 9.85
C SER A 364 8.81 7.89 10.21
N GLU A 365 9.48 9.01 10.50
CA GLU A 365 8.82 10.29 10.78
C GLU A 365 7.85 10.23 11.97
N ASN A 366 8.26 9.54 13.04
CA ASN A 366 7.58 9.50 14.33
C ASN A 366 8.44 10.18 15.43
N PHE A 367 7.95 10.20 16.68
CA PHE A 367 8.57 10.87 17.83
C PHE A 367 9.38 9.87 18.69
N LEU A 368 10.20 9.06 18.04
CA LEU A 368 11.08 8.11 18.73
C LEU A 368 12.29 8.87 19.30
N THR A 369 12.51 8.78 20.61
CA THR A 369 13.69 9.40 21.24
C THR A 369 14.91 8.52 21.08
N TYR A 370 14.68 7.21 20.92
CA TYR A 370 15.71 6.22 20.80
C TYR A 370 16.14 6.05 19.36
N ASN A 371 17.45 6.02 19.15
CA ASN A 371 18.02 5.57 17.90
C ASN A 371 17.94 4.03 17.87
N PRO A 372 17.15 3.40 16.99
CA PRO A 372 17.14 1.94 16.87
C PRO A 372 18.50 1.32 16.45
N ILE A 373 19.55 2.13 16.28
CA ILE A 373 20.96 1.73 16.11
C ILE A 373 21.52 0.93 17.30
N ASP A 374 20.97 1.05 18.51
CA ASP A 374 21.46 0.27 19.64
C ASP A 374 20.97 -1.19 19.55
N LYS A 375 21.81 -2.02 18.94
CA LYS A 375 21.66 -3.47 18.69
C LYS A 375 21.33 -4.32 19.94
N LYS A 376 21.29 -3.75 21.15
CA LYS A 376 21.13 -4.47 22.41
C LYS A 376 19.67 -4.72 22.81
N LEU A 377 18.69 -3.97 22.28
CA LEU A 377 17.29 -4.06 22.71
C LEU A 377 16.34 -4.69 21.68
N LEU A 378 16.81 -4.93 20.44
CA LEU A 378 16.02 -5.60 19.42
C LEU A 378 16.33 -7.11 19.42
N PRO A 379 15.36 -8.03 19.63
CA PRO A 379 15.52 -9.40 19.13
C PRO A 379 15.81 -9.31 17.62
N PRO A 380 16.54 -10.25 16.98
CA PRO A 380 17.28 -9.98 15.74
C PRO A 380 16.38 -9.54 14.58
N ILE A 381 16.10 -8.24 14.56
CA ILE A 381 15.33 -7.45 13.62
C ILE A 381 16.37 -6.44 13.18
N TYR A 382 16.99 -6.70 12.02
CA TYR A 382 18.01 -5.81 11.50
C TYR A 382 17.31 -4.58 10.92
N SER A 383 17.60 -3.41 11.50
CA SER A 383 17.22 -2.10 10.98
C SER A 383 17.84 -1.89 9.60
N LEU A 384 17.02 -1.59 8.59
CA LEU A 384 17.51 -1.11 7.30
C LEU A 384 17.18 0.37 7.21
N PHE A 385 18.23 1.18 7.33
CA PHE A 385 18.14 2.63 7.28
C PHE A 385 17.70 3.05 5.87
N TYR A 386 16.63 3.84 5.81
CA TYR A 386 16.29 4.57 4.60
C TYR A 386 17.18 5.82 4.55
N GLN A 387 18.04 5.89 3.53
CA GLN A 387 18.61 7.15 3.06
C GLN A 387 17.94 7.45 1.71
N PRO A 388 17.23 8.59 1.57
CA PRO A 388 16.37 8.87 0.42
C PRO A 388 17.05 8.90 -0.97
N ASN A 389 18.37 8.78 -1.06
CA ASN A 389 19.13 9.04 -2.29
C ASN A 389 20.01 7.89 -2.79
N ILE A 390 19.76 6.61 -2.42
CA ILE A 390 20.52 5.47 -2.96
C ILE A 390 19.61 4.52 -3.75
N PRO A 391 19.56 4.62 -5.09
CA PRO A 391 18.94 3.62 -5.95
C PRO A 391 19.58 2.24 -5.74
N GLY A 392 18.77 1.18 -5.64
CA GLY A 392 19.26 -0.22 -5.58
C GLY A 392 19.41 -0.83 -4.18
N LEU A 393 19.13 -0.10 -3.10
CA LEU A 393 19.14 -0.65 -1.72
C LEU A 393 18.23 -1.87 -1.56
N TRP A 394 17.08 -1.88 -2.24
CA TRP A 394 16.08 -2.95 -2.16
C TRP A 394 16.54 -4.28 -2.78
N GLU A 395 17.46 -4.24 -3.76
CA GLU A 395 17.92 -5.44 -4.47
C GLU A 395 18.92 -6.28 -3.64
N ASN A 396 19.66 -5.64 -2.74
CA ASN A 396 20.65 -6.28 -1.86
C ASN A 396 20.08 -6.69 -0.48
N VAL A 397 18.84 -6.32 -0.20
CA VAL A 397 18.18 -6.52 1.10
C VAL A 397 17.51 -7.89 1.20
N LEU A 398 17.13 -8.49 0.06
CA LEU A 398 16.51 -9.83 0.00
C LEU A 398 17.50 -10.99 0.23
N ASP A 399 18.81 -10.73 0.28
CA ASP A 399 19.86 -11.75 0.35
C ASP A 399 20.45 -11.95 1.78
N LYS A 400 19.90 -11.29 2.81
CA LYS A 400 20.28 -11.47 4.24
C LYS A 400 19.09 -11.96 5.08
N PRO A 401 19.31 -12.76 6.14
CA PRO A 401 18.25 -13.22 7.04
C PRO A 401 17.79 -12.07 7.95
N VAL A 402 17.09 -11.09 7.38
CA VAL A 402 16.47 -9.96 8.08
C VAL A 402 15.05 -10.37 8.47
N ARG A 403 14.72 -10.36 9.77
CA ARG A 403 13.42 -10.87 10.26
C ARG A 403 12.26 -9.89 10.11
N VAL A 404 12.51 -8.58 10.10
CA VAL A 404 11.58 -7.48 9.76
C VAL A 404 12.46 -6.30 9.36
N GLN A 405 12.15 -5.58 8.29
CA GLN A 405 12.83 -4.34 7.94
C GLN A 405 12.19 -3.19 8.72
N LEU A 406 12.94 -2.60 9.65
CA LEU A 406 12.52 -1.39 10.34
C LEU A 406 12.95 -0.16 9.54
N ILE A 407 11.99 0.61 9.05
CA ILE A 407 12.26 1.93 8.45
C ILE A 407 11.99 2.99 9.54
N ALA A 408 13.03 3.72 9.94
CA ALA A 408 12.95 4.81 10.90
C ALA A 408 13.90 5.93 10.46
N ASN A 409 13.46 7.19 10.49
CA ASN A 409 14.28 8.36 10.15
C ASN A 409 14.48 9.23 11.41
N ASN A 410 15.70 9.73 11.60
CA ASN A 410 16.16 10.47 12.80
C ASN A 410 15.79 11.96 12.83
N GLN A 411 14.76 12.40 12.13
CA GLN A 411 14.30 13.78 12.33
C GLN A 411 13.43 13.79 13.59
N LYS A 412 14.06 14.11 14.73
CA LYS A 412 13.34 14.44 15.96
C LYS A 412 12.37 15.57 15.62
N ARG A 413 11.10 15.24 15.35
CA ARG A 413 10.04 16.24 15.31
C ARG A 413 9.92 16.74 16.75
N GLU A 414 10.42 17.93 17.02
CA GLU A 414 10.05 18.61 18.27
C GLU A 414 8.57 18.96 18.15
N ARG A 415 7.77 18.65 19.18
CA ARG A 415 6.41 19.19 19.26
C ARG A 415 6.53 20.71 19.35
N LYS A 416 6.52 21.41 18.21
CA LYS A 416 6.27 22.84 18.20
C LYS A 416 4.80 23.02 18.52
N ASN A 417 4.52 23.65 19.65
CA ASN A 417 3.20 24.18 19.96
C ASN A 417 3.00 25.44 19.10
N ASP A 418 2.84 25.32 17.78
CA ASP A 418 2.47 26.46 16.94
C ASP A 418 0.94 26.54 16.86
N TYR A 419 0.36 27.10 17.91
CA TYR A 419 -0.90 27.84 17.82
C TYR A 419 -0.52 29.32 17.64
N SER A 420 -0.13 29.70 16.44
CA SER A 420 -0.20 31.09 16.00
C SER A 420 -0.34 31.10 14.48
N GLU A 421 -1.58 31.18 14.02
CA GLU A 421 -1.90 31.77 12.72
C GLU A 421 -1.36 33.20 12.72
N ASP A 422 -0.60 33.54 11.68
CA ASP A 422 -0.59 34.87 11.03
C ASP A 422 0.37 34.77 9.83
N TYR A 423 -0.16 34.36 8.67
CA TYR A 423 0.49 34.62 7.38
C TYR A 423 -0.23 35.80 6.73
N LEU A 424 0.22 37.00 7.07
CA LEU A 424 -0.04 38.20 6.28
C LEU A 424 0.77 38.10 4.99
N PHE A 425 0.06 38.15 3.86
CA PHE A 425 0.63 38.45 2.56
C PHE A 425 1.02 39.93 2.54
N ASP A 426 2.29 40.21 2.24
CA ASP A 426 2.71 41.49 1.68
C ASP A 426 3.68 41.22 0.52
N GLU A 427 3.24 41.57 -0.69
CA GLU A 427 4.11 41.85 -1.83
C GLU A 427 4.73 43.24 -1.59
N ASP A 428 6.05 43.35 -1.62
CA ASP A 428 6.76 44.22 -2.57
C ASP A 428 8.29 44.28 -2.31
N ASP A 429 9.02 44.14 -3.43
CA ASP A 429 10.29 44.76 -3.81
C ASP A 429 11.48 44.81 -2.84
N GLU A 430 12.45 43.92 -3.08
CA GLU A 430 13.83 44.22 -3.52
C GLU A 430 14.82 43.09 -3.15
N GLY A 431 15.47 42.52 -4.16
CA GLY A 431 16.88 42.10 -4.10
C GLY A 431 17.30 40.91 -3.23
N THR A 432 17.65 39.81 -3.92
CA THR A 432 18.61 38.74 -3.51
C THR A 432 18.04 37.55 -2.72
N VAL A 433 17.52 36.55 -3.44
CA VAL A 433 17.26 35.21 -2.87
C VAL A 433 18.58 34.43 -2.78
N THR A 434 19.13 34.31 -1.57
CA THR A 434 20.19 33.34 -1.28
C THR A 434 19.54 32.08 -0.74
N ILE A 435 19.40 31.05 -1.58
CA ILE A 435 18.97 29.71 -1.15
C ILE A 435 20.15 29.05 -0.42
N ALA A 436 20.03 28.88 0.89
CA ALA A 436 20.98 28.09 1.68
C ALA A 436 20.21 27.13 2.59
N PHE A 437 20.11 25.86 2.19
CA PHE A 437 20.05 24.73 3.12
C PHE A 437 20.74 23.53 2.47
N ILE A 438 22.07 23.46 2.65
CA ILE A 438 22.90 22.31 2.29
C ILE A 438 23.18 21.49 3.55
N ALA A 439 23.06 20.18 3.37
CA ALA A 439 23.34 19.10 4.30
C ALA A 439 24.53 19.31 5.24
N THR A 440 24.34 18.96 6.51
CA THR A 440 25.44 18.67 7.44
C THR A 440 25.12 17.35 8.15
N VAL A 441 25.86 16.28 7.84
CA VAL A 441 26.64 15.44 8.77
C VAL A 441 27.44 14.44 7.91
N LEU A 442 28.64 14.85 7.48
CA LEU A 442 29.73 13.95 7.09
C LEU A 442 31.05 14.63 7.40
N SER A 443 31.50 14.55 8.66
CA SER A 443 32.89 14.31 9.02
C SER A 443 32.98 14.25 10.54
N LEU A 444 33.53 13.15 11.07
CA LEU A 444 34.39 13.08 12.25
C LEU A 444 34.49 11.61 12.65
N TYR A 445 35.17 10.81 11.83
CA TYR A 445 36.03 9.71 12.28
C TYR A 445 37.03 9.43 11.16
N LYS A 446 38.19 10.09 11.24
CA LYS A 446 39.44 9.58 10.70
C LYS A 446 40.45 9.57 11.85
N ILE A 447 40.98 8.36 12.08
CA ILE A 447 41.98 7.87 13.05
C ILE A 447 41.34 7.17 14.24
#